data_AF-A0A8T4S650-F1
#
_entry.id   AF-A0A8T4S650-F1
#
_cell.length_a   1.000
_cell.length_b   1.000
_cell.length_c   1.000
_cell.angle_alpha   90.00
_cell.angle_beta   90.00
_cell.angle_gamma   90.00
#
_symmetry.space_group_name_H-M   'P 1'
#
loop_
_entity.id
_entity.type
_entity.pdbx_description
1 polymer ?
#
loop_
_entity_poly.entity_id
_entity_poly.type
_entity_poly.pdbx_seq_one_letter_code
_entity_poly.pdbx_strand_id
1 'polypeptide(L)'
;MKPKVLFAIIFLSALAITFFGCTQKQIPEAAAKCNELLANDWNEGALCVINIGANIQNIGECDGLNNLESPEGQLTDFKSLCMWKFAANMKDASLCSKISSLSDKETNAYRNSCIVEIAAANKDQSICSLVIAESADIGKGTTEESNKAAEEAKAIYNVCMSNAAKNEDECMSIKDEKVISRCISLSAQRNKDEDICKKIKDSSERNSCIWEIAIFKKDWTVCNKIVESEYGHRDYCVKQVAYDILDDSICDNAGALKNECVSSIEQYKEVMCKSCDPSTGVICPERCNEITAK
;
A
#
# COMPACT_ATOMS: atom_id res chain seq x y z
N MET A 1 13.37 -33.25 24.61
CA MET A 1 14.25 -32.08 24.79
C MET A 1 14.14 -31.21 23.56
N LYS A 2 13.74 -29.95 23.70
CA LYS A 2 13.70 -28.94 22.64
C LYS A 2 15.13 -28.50 22.27
N PRO A 3 15.29 -27.87 21.10
CA PRO A 3 15.59 -26.45 21.15
C PRO A 3 14.52 -25.64 20.44
N LYS A 4 14.17 -24.51 21.08
CA LYS A 4 13.30 -23.47 20.52
C LYS A 4 14.16 -22.66 19.55
N VAL A 5 13.72 -22.52 18.31
CA VAL A 5 14.21 -21.48 17.40
C VAL A 5 13.23 -20.31 17.51
N LEU A 6 13.76 -19.22 18.06
CA LEU A 6 13.18 -17.88 18.18
C LEU A 6 13.84 -17.03 17.08
N PHE A 7 13.17 -15.96 16.62
CA PHE A 7 13.53 -14.98 15.56
C PHE A 7 13.03 -15.36 14.15
N ALA A 8 12.42 -14.48 13.33
CA ALA A 8 12.42 -13.01 13.34
C ALA A 8 11.06 -12.40 12.94
N ILE A 9 10.75 -11.30 13.62
CA ILE A 9 9.62 -10.38 13.45
C ILE A 9 10.07 -9.24 12.50
N ILE A 10 9.18 -8.83 11.60
CA ILE A 10 9.04 -7.49 10.97
C ILE A 10 10.35 -6.70 10.80
N PHE A 11 10.88 -6.66 9.58
CA PHE A 11 11.84 -5.66 9.14
C PHE A 11 11.45 -5.13 7.75
N LEU A 12 10.77 -3.99 7.73
CA LEU A 12 10.70 -3.11 6.57
C LEU A 12 10.57 -1.64 7.02
N SER A 13 11.34 -1.29 8.06
CA SER A 13 11.45 0.08 8.55
C SER A 13 12.77 0.25 9.31
N ALA A 14 13.89 0.21 8.58
CA ALA A 14 15.18 0.66 9.09
C ALA A 14 16.16 1.00 7.96
N LEU A 15 15.72 1.80 6.98
CA LEU A 15 16.62 2.82 6.47
C LEU A 15 16.52 3.99 7.45
N ALA A 16 17.13 3.79 8.61
CA ALA A 16 17.47 4.87 9.51
C ALA A 16 18.55 5.68 8.80
N ILE A 17 18.11 6.61 7.94
CA ILE A 17 18.92 7.79 7.70
C ILE A 17 19.18 8.35 9.09
N THR A 18 20.45 8.39 9.48
CA THR A 18 20.90 9.05 10.70
C THR A 18 20.70 10.56 10.52
N PHE A 19 19.43 11.00 10.46
CA PHE A 19 19.07 12.36 10.75
C PHE A 19 19.15 12.49 12.26
N PHE A 20 20.19 13.21 12.67
CA PHE A 20 20.41 13.76 14.00
C PHE A 20 19.11 14.04 14.73
N GLY A 21 19.06 13.71 16.02
CA GLY A 21 17.93 13.99 16.89
C GLY A 21 17.44 15.43 16.71
N CYS A 22 16.30 15.57 16.04
CA CYS A 22 15.58 16.83 15.95
C CYS A 22 15.10 17.17 17.36
N THR A 23 15.85 18.04 18.03
CA THR A 23 15.31 18.76 19.18
C THR A 23 14.10 19.56 18.69
N GLN A 24 13.07 19.66 19.53
CA GLN A 24 11.73 20.24 19.28
C GLN A 24 11.73 21.68 18.67
N LYS A 25 12.90 22.30 18.50
CA LYS A 25 13.08 23.68 18.04
C LYS A 25 13.28 23.85 16.52
N GLN A 26 13.43 22.77 15.75
CA GLN A 26 13.77 22.84 14.30
C GLN A 26 12.59 22.63 13.33
N ILE A 27 11.37 22.47 13.82
CA ILE A 27 10.25 22.02 12.97
C ILE A 27 9.72 23.13 12.04
N PRO A 28 9.61 24.40 12.45
CA PRO A 28 9.31 25.48 11.51
C PRO A 28 10.36 25.62 10.40
N GLU A 29 11.63 25.37 10.72
CA GLU A 29 12.72 25.37 9.73
C GLU A 29 12.59 24.17 8.77
N ALA A 30 12.19 23.00 9.26
CA ALA A 30 11.94 21.82 8.44
C ALA A 30 10.74 22.04 7.49
N ALA A 31 9.64 22.63 7.97
CA ALA A 31 8.49 22.96 7.13
C ALA A 31 8.86 24.00 6.06
N ALA A 32 9.63 25.03 6.42
CA ALA A 32 10.14 26.00 5.45
C ALA A 32 11.02 25.34 4.38
N LYS A 33 11.89 24.40 4.78
CA LYS A 33 12.72 23.62 3.87
C LYS A 33 11.89 22.71 2.97
N CYS A 34 10.83 22.08 3.47
CA CYS A 34 9.93 21.29 2.62
C CYS A 34 9.21 22.19 1.60
N ASN A 35 8.79 23.41 1.98
CA ASN A 35 8.19 24.35 1.04
C ASN A 35 9.18 24.78 -0.06
N GLU A 36 10.45 24.98 0.29
CA GLU A 36 11.50 25.26 -0.69
C GLU A 36 11.71 24.06 -1.64
N LEU A 37 11.74 22.83 -1.11
CA LEU A 37 11.80 21.62 -1.94
C LEU A 37 10.59 21.51 -2.86
N LEU A 38 9.37 21.75 -2.37
CA LEU A 38 8.15 21.70 -3.18
C LEU A 38 8.20 22.68 -4.36
N ALA A 39 8.87 23.82 -4.21
CA ALA A 39 9.05 24.79 -5.30
C ALA A 39 10.05 24.33 -6.37
N ASN A 40 10.98 23.43 -6.03
CA ASN A 40 12.05 22.96 -6.91
C ASN A 40 11.80 21.55 -7.48
N ASP A 41 11.37 20.62 -6.64
CA ASP A 41 10.99 19.24 -6.95
C ASP A 41 9.78 18.84 -6.09
N TRP A 42 8.62 18.73 -6.76
CA TRP A 42 7.36 18.41 -6.12
C TRP A 42 7.40 17.06 -5.38
N ASN A 43 8.10 16.06 -5.92
CA ASN A 43 8.16 14.71 -5.32
C ASN A 43 9.00 14.72 -4.04
N GLU A 44 10.17 15.35 -4.07
CA GLU A 44 11.03 15.47 -2.88
C GLU A 44 10.34 16.28 -1.79
N GLY A 45 9.68 17.37 -2.17
CA GLY A 45 8.90 18.19 -1.26
C GLY A 45 7.73 17.44 -0.61
N ALA A 46 6.97 16.66 -1.39
CA ALA A 46 5.86 15.84 -0.86
C ALA A 46 6.36 14.76 0.11
N LEU A 47 7.46 14.09 -0.21
CA LEU A 47 8.11 13.13 0.69
C LEU A 47 8.60 13.80 1.98
N CYS A 48 9.13 15.02 1.89
CA CYS A 48 9.53 15.83 3.04
C CYS A 48 8.32 16.07 3.97
N VAL A 49 7.18 16.49 3.44
CA VAL A 49 5.94 16.71 4.22
C VAL A 49 5.44 15.42 4.87
N ILE A 50 5.42 14.30 4.14
CA ILE A 50 5.02 12.99 4.67
C ILE A 50 5.92 12.60 5.85
N ASN A 51 7.24 12.79 5.71
CA ASN A 51 8.21 12.50 6.75
C ASN A 51 8.03 13.42 7.97
N ILE A 52 7.70 14.69 7.80
CA ILE A 52 7.32 15.56 8.91
C ILE A 52 6.10 14.96 9.63
N GLY A 53 4.99 14.72 8.93
CA GLY A 53 3.76 14.19 9.53
C GLY A 53 3.97 12.88 10.30
N ALA A 54 4.88 12.02 9.83
CA ALA A 54 5.22 10.77 10.50
C ALA A 54 6.06 10.93 11.78
N ASN A 55 6.79 12.04 11.95
CA ASN A 55 7.77 12.24 13.04
C ASN A 55 7.40 13.33 14.04
N ILE A 56 6.43 14.20 13.72
CA ILE A 56 5.99 15.25 14.65
C ILE A 56 5.25 14.67 15.87
N GLN A 57 5.37 15.37 17.00
CA GLN A 57 4.69 15.01 18.26
C GLN A 57 3.42 15.83 18.50
N ASN A 58 3.24 16.94 17.77
CA ASN A 58 2.11 17.84 17.94
C ASN A 58 1.46 18.15 16.59
N ILE A 59 0.16 17.91 16.49
CA ILE A 59 -0.62 18.15 15.27
C ILE A 59 -0.59 19.62 14.81
N GLY A 60 -0.43 20.57 15.72
CA GLY A 60 -0.36 22.00 15.38
C GLY A 60 0.87 22.35 14.53
N GLU A 61 1.86 21.46 14.44
CA GLU A 61 3.00 21.65 13.56
C GLU A 61 2.63 21.50 12.08
N CYS A 62 1.52 20.82 11.76
CA CYS A 62 0.98 20.79 10.40
C CYS A 62 0.32 22.11 9.97
N ASP A 63 -0.02 23.01 10.91
CA ASP A 63 -0.71 24.27 10.58
C ASP A 63 0.17 25.26 9.79
N GLY A 64 1.49 25.09 9.83
CA GLY A 64 2.44 25.92 9.08
C GLY A 64 2.64 25.51 7.62
N LEU A 65 1.99 24.44 7.15
CA LEU A 65 2.08 23.98 5.77
C LEU A 65 1.06 24.72 4.91
N ASN A 66 1.53 25.27 3.80
CA ASN A 66 0.68 25.94 2.81
C ASN A 66 0.24 24.93 1.75
N ASN A 67 -0.96 25.15 1.20
CA ASN A 67 -1.35 24.48 -0.02
C ASN A 67 -0.49 25.02 -1.16
N LEU A 68 0.04 24.13 -1.99
CA LEU A 68 0.77 24.50 -3.21
C LEU A 68 0.11 23.83 -4.40
N GLU A 69 0.05 24.57 -5.50
CA GLU A 69 -0.35 24.03 -6.79
C GLU A 69 0.81 23.20 -7.35
N SER A 70 0.52 21.98 -7.79
CA SER A 70 1.48 21.15 -8.51
C SER A 70 1.81 21.80 -9.87
N PRO A 71 2.90 21.40 -10.54
CA PRO A 71 3.21 21.83 -11.91
C PRO A 71 2.07 21.55 -12.92
N GLU A 72 1.18 20.62 -12.60
CA GLU A 72 0.02 20.22 -13.40
C GLU A 72 -1.25 21.03 -13.05
N GLY A 73 -1.15 21.99 -12.13
CA GLY A 73 -2.25 22.82 -11.66
C GLY A 73 -3.18 22.13 -10.66
N GLN A 74 -2.77 20.99 -10.09
CA GLN A 74 -3.55 20.31 -9.04
C GLN A 74 -3.17 20.88 -7.68
N LEU A 75 -4.15 21.41 -6.94
CA LEU A 75 -3.91 21.90 -5.59
C LEU A 75 -3.68 20.71 -4.65
N THR A 76 -2.51 20.62 -4.04
CA THR A 76 -2.24 19.58 -3.04
C THR A 76 -2.39 20.18 -1.64
N ASP A 77 -3.31 19.62 -0.86
CA ASP A 77 -3.51 19.96 0.55
C ASP A 77 -2.47 19.26 1.43
N PHE A 78 -1.26 19.83 1.47
CA PHE A 78 -0.14 19.32 2.27
C PHE A 78 -0.44 19.31 3.77
N LYS A 79 -1.32 20.21 4.23
CA LYS A 79 -1.78 20.23 5.63
C LYS A 79 -2.59 18.97 5.93
N SER A 80 -3.57 18.64 5.10
CA SER A 80 -4.35 17.40 5.22
C SER A 80 -3.47 16.14 5.17
N LEU A 81 -2.48 16.13 4.28
CA LEU A 81 -1.51 15.02 4.17
C LEU A 81 -0.67 14.86 5.45
N CYS A 82 -0.16 15.96 6.01
CA CYS A 82 0.58 15.95 7.28
C CYS A 82 -0.30 15.44 8.44
N MET A 83 -1.52 15.96 8.55
CA MET A 83 -2.46 15.59 9.60
C MET A 83 -2.87 14.11 9.52
N TRP A 84 -3.08 13.60 8.30
CA TRP A 84 -3.30 12.18 8.06
C TRP A 84 -2.12 11.34 8.56
N LYS A 85 -0.89 11.66 8.16
CA LYS A 85 0.29 10.88 8.58
C LYS A 85 0.54 10.95 10.07
N PHE A 86 0.30 12.11 10.69
CA PHE A 86 0.33 12.25 12.14
C PHE A 86 -0.71 11.36 12.83
N ALA A 87 -1.97 11.40 12.37
CA ALA A 87 -3.05 10.58 12.92
C ALA A 87 -2.75 9.07 12.78
N ALA A 88 -2.20 8.65 11.64
CA ALA A 88 -1.78 7.28 11.38
C ALA A 88 -0.66 6.83 12.33
N ASN A 89 0.35 7.67 12.55
CA ASN A 89 1.44 7.40 13.50
C ASN A 89 0.93 7.27 14.94
N MET A 90 0.01 8.16 15.34
CA MET A 90 -0.62 8.13 16.66
C MET A 90 -1.65 7.00 16.81
N LYS A 91 -2.10 6.40 15.70
CA LYS A 91 -3.18 5.41 15.62
C LYS A 91 -4.50 5.86 16.24
N ASP A 92 -4.76 7.16 16.20
CA ASP A 92 -5.95 7.80 16.79
C ASP A 92 -6.89 8.31 15.70
N ALA A 93 -7.97 7.56 15.44
CA ALA A 93 -8.94 7.89 14.40
C ALA A 93 -9.72 9.18 14.68
N SER A 94 -9.77 9.65 15.93
CA SER A 94 -10.41 10.92 16.27
C SER A 94 -9.68 12.12 15.66
N LEU A 95 -8.39 11.96 15.34
CA LEU A 95 -7.61 12.99 14.67
C LEU A 95 -7.97 13.13 13.18
N CYS A 96 -8.48 12.07 12.54
CA CYS A 96 -8.92 12.14 11.14
C CYS A 96 -10.07 13.13 10.95
N SER A 97 -10.90 13.38 11.97
CA SER A 97 -11.96 14.39 11.88
C SER A 97 -11.44 15.83 11.83
N LYS A 98 -10.15 16.07 12.13
CA LYS A 98 -9.54 17.41 12.05
C LYS A 98 -9.06 17.75 10.64
N ILE A 99 -9.00 16.76 9.73
CA ILE A 99 -8.58 16.95 8.33
C ILE A 99 -9.62 17.76 7.55
N SER A 100 -10.85 17.89 8.05
CA SER A 100 -12.01 18.45 7.34
C SER A 100 -12.07 19.99 7.24
N SER A 101 -10.94 20.71 7.26
CA SER A 101 -11.00 22.19 7.27
C SER A 101 -11.35 22.82 5.93
N LEU A 102 -11.39 22.06 4.83
CA LEU A 102 -11.78 22.55 3.51
C LEU A 102 -12.98 21.74 3.01
N SER A 103 -14.05 22.44 2.61
CA SER A 103 -15.35 21.89 2.16
C SER A 103 -15.30 21.09 0.86
N ASP A 104 -14.10 20.83 0.36
CA ASP A 104 -13.89 20.36 -1.00
C ASP A 104 -13.74 18.84 -1.01
N LYS A 105 -14.18 18.25 -2.12
CA LYS A 105 -14.22 16.80 -2.35
C LYS A 105 -12.91 16.09 -1.97
N GLU A 106 -11.78 16.73 -2.25
CA GLU A 106 -10.43 16.19 -2.02
C GLU A 106 -10.10 15.99 -0.54
N THR A 107 -10.62 16.86 0.35
CA THR A 107 -10.39 16.77 1.80
C THR A 107 -10.99 15.50 2.40
N ASN A 108 -12.16 15.08 1.89
CA ASN A 108 -12.83 13.87 2.35
C ASN A 108 -12.05 12.61 1.95
N ALA A 109 -11.36 12.64 0.81
CA ALA A 109 -10.48 11.54 0.40
C ALA A 109 -9.32 11.34 1.39
N TYR A 110 -8.67 12.41 1.86
CA TYR A 110 -7.62 12.32 2.89
C TYR A 110 -8.16 11.83 4.23
N ARG A 111 -9.31 12.37 4.66
CA ARG A 111 -9.98 11.92 5.90
C ARG A 111 -10.32 10.43 5.85
N ASN A 112 -10.93 9.98 4.77
CA ASN A 112 -11.32 8.58 4.60
C ASN A 112 -10.09 7.66 4.48
N SER A 113 -9.03 8.11 3.81
CA SER A 113 -7.74 7.39 3.75
C SER A 113 -7.10 7.25 5.14
N CYS A 114 -7.16 8.32 5.95
CA CYS A 114 -6.74 8.31 7.35
C CYS A 114 -7.48 7.26 8.18
N ILE A 115 -8.81 7.20 8.05
CA ILE A 115 -9.64 6.22 8.75
C ILE A 115 -9.28 4.79 8.31
N VAL A 116 -9.13 4.54 7.02
CA VAL A 116 -8.76 3.23 6.48
C VAL A 116 -7.40 2.78 7.00
N GLU A 117 -6.39 3.65 6.97
CA GLU A 117 -5.02 3.33 7.44
C GLU A 117 -5.01 3.01 8.93
N ILE A 118 -5.71 3.80 9.76
CA ILE A 118 -5.78 3.58 11.20
C ILE A 118 -6.58 2.31 11.55
N ALA A 119 -7.73 2.08 10.88
CA ALA A 119 -8.51 0.86 11.05
C ALA A 119 -7.68 -0.38 10.73
N ALA A 120 -6.87 -0.34 9.66
CA ALA A 120 -5.94 -1.40 9.29
C ALA A 120 -4.82 -1.59 10.33
N ALA A 121 -4.20 -0.49 10.77
CA ALA A 121 -3.11 -0.52 11.75
C ALA A 121 -3.54 -1.04 13.12
N ASN A 122 -4.78 -0.75 13.53
CA ASN A 122 -5.37 -1.23 14.78
C ASN A 122 -6.08 -2.59 14.63
N LYS A 123 -6.30 -3.04 13.38
CA LYS A 123 -7.16 -4.17 13.05
C LYS A 123 -8.53 -4.04 13.73
N ASP A 124 -9.13 -2.86 13.60
CA ASP A 124 -10.39 -2.51 14.27
C ASP A 124 -11.41 -2.03 13.24
N GLN A 125 -12.32 -2.93 12.87
CA GLN A 125 -13.40 -2.66 11.93
C GLN A 125 -14.40 -1.61 12.46
N SER A 126 -14.48 -1.40 13.78
CA SER A 126 -15.40 -0.39 14.32
C SER A 126 -15.02 1.03 13.90
N ILE A 127 -13.73 1.27 13.64
CA ILE A 127 -13.23 2.56 13.12
C ILE A 127 -13.81 2.86 11.73
N CYS A 128 -14.15 1.85 10.95
CA CYS A 128 -14.72 2.03 9.61
C CYS A 128 -16.10 2.70 9.62
N SER A 129 -16.83 2.68 10.74
CA SER A 129 -18.08 3.45 10.86
C SER A 129 -17.86 4.97 10.82
N LEU A 130 -16.61 5.44 10.95
CA LEU A 130 -16.25 6.85 10.82
C LEU A 130 -16.10 7.31 9.38
N VAL A 131 -16.09 6.37 8.40
CA VAL A 131 -16.13 6.72 6.97
C VAL A 131 -17.43 7.47 6.71
N ILE A 132 -17.32 8.69 6.18
CA ILE A 132 -18.46 9.55 5.92
C ILE A 132 -18.71 9.58 4.41
N ALA A 133 -19.99 9.58 4.02
CA ALA A 133 -20.39 9.89 2.66
C ALA A 133 -20.27 11.38 2.38
N GLU A 134 -19.66 11.75 1.26
CA GLU A 134 -19.26 13.13 0.92
C GLU A 134 -20.42 14.13 0.73
N SER A 135 -21.66 13.85 1.15
CA SER A 135 -22.83 14.56 0.62
C SER A 135 -23.97 14.86 1.59
N ALA A 136 -23.74 15.00 2.90
CA ALA A 136 -24.84 15.36 3.80
C ALA A 136 -25.18 16.87 3.81
N ASP A 137 -24.24 17.76 3.48
CA ASP A 137 -24.44 19.22 3.63
C ASP A 137 -24.85 19.98 2.36
N ILE A 138 -25.03 19.30 1.22
CA ILE A 138 -25.57 19.96 0.02
C ILE A 138 -27.09 19.85 0.04
N GLY A 139 -27.73 20.72 0.82
CA GLY A 139 -29.19 20.82 0.98
C GLY A 139 -30.00 21.13 -0.30
N LYS A 140 -29.45 20.91 -1.50
CA LYS A 140 -30.10 21.14 -2.81
C LYS A 140 -29.66 20.18 -3.93
N GLY A 141 -28.89 19.12 -3.62
CA GLY A 141 -28.44 18.16 -4.63
C GLY A 141 -29.58 17.31 -5.20
N THR A 142 -29.43 16.83 -6.44
CA THR A 142 -30.38 15.89 -7.03
C THR A 142 -30.31 14.51 -6.34
N THR A 143 -31.34 13.69 -6.51
CA THR A 143 -31.33 12.29 -6.03
C THR A 143 -30.20 11.46 -6.65
N GLU A 144 -29.68 11.86 -7.82
CA GLU A 144 -28.61 11.13 -8.51
C GLU A 144 -27.23 11.37 -7.86
N GLU A 145 -26.89 12.62 -7.56
CA GLU A 145 -25.61 12.98 -6.93
C GLU A 145 -25.47 12.39 -5.53
N SER A 146 -26.56 12.39 -4.76
CA SER A 146 -26.60 11.78 -3.43
C SER A 146 -26.45 10.26 -3.48
N ASN A 147 -27.07 9.58 -4.45
CA ASN A 147 -26.88 8.15 -4.66
C ASN A 147 -25.44 7.80 -5.06
N LYS A 148 -24.82 8.61 -5.93
CA LYS A 148 -23.42 8.40 -6.32
C LYS A 148 -22.47 8.54 -5.13
N ALA A 149 -22.61 9.60 -4.34
CA ALA A 149 -21.79 9.81 -3.14
C ALA A 149 -21.99 8.69 -2.10
N ALA A 150 -23.22 8.16 -1.96
CA ALA A 150 -23.50 7.03 -1.08
C ALA A 150 -22.80 5.74 -1.56
N GLU A 151 -22.80 5.45 -2.87
CA GLU A 151 -22.09 4.29 -3.41
C GLU A 151 -20.55 4.45 -3.32
N GLU A 152 -20.01 5.65 -3.53
CA GLU A 152 -18.58 5.95 -3.32
C GLU A 152 -18.18 5.73 -1.84
N ALA A 153 -18.98 6.24 -0.90
CA ALA A 153 -18.76 6.06 0.54
C ALA A 153 -18.81 4.59 0.96
N LYS A 154 -19.76 3.84 0.41
CA LYS A 154 -19.91 2.40 0.63
C LYS A 154 -18.73 1.63 0.07
N ALA A 155 -18.18 2.01 -1.09
CA ALA A 155 -16.97 1.43 -1.62
C ALA A 155 -15.76 1.66 -0.69
N ILE A 156 -15.59 2.88 -0.17
CA ILE A 156 -14.54 3.21 0.81
C ILE A 156 -14.72 2.43 2.11
N TYR A 157 -15.95 2.37 2.64
CA TYR A 157 -16.28 1.60 3.84
C TYR A 157 -15.90 0.13 3.67
N ASN A 158 -16.24 -0.45 2.53
CA ASN A 158 -15.90 -1.83 2.19
C ASN A 158 -14.37 -2.07 2.14
N VAL A 159 -13.61 -1.14 1.56
CA VAL A 159 -12.13 -1.18 1.60
C VAL A 159 -11.61 -1.11 3.04
N CYS A 160 -12.19 -0.24 3.87
CA CYS A 160 -11.83 -0.14 5.28
C CYS A 160 -12.05 -1.48 6.01
N MET A 161 -13.26 -2.06 5.90
CA MET A 161 -13.62 -3.32 6.55
C MET A 161 -12.69 -4.46 6.16
N SER A 162 -12.33 -4.51 4.87
CA SER A 162 -11.41 -5.49 4.30
C SER A 162 -9.99 -5.36 4.87
N ASN A 163 -9.49 -4.13 5.02
CA ASN A 163 -8.15 -3.87 5.56
C ASN A 163 -8.06 -4.07 7.07
N ALA A 164 -9.15 -3.77 7.80
CA ALA A 164 -9.20 -3.85 9.26
C ALA A 164 -9.47 -5.27 9.80
N ALA A 165 -9.91 -6.21 8.95
CA ALA A 165 -10.19 -7.58 9.35
C ALA A 165 -8.94 -8.29 9.93
N LYS A 166 -9.06 -8.85 11.13
CA LYS A 166 -7.97 -9.55 11.81
C LYS A 166 -7.65 -10.90 11.18
N ASN A 167 -8.69 -11.58 10.72
CA ASN A 167 -8.66 -12.89 10.11
C ASN A 167 -9.76 -12.99 9.04
N GLU A 168 -9.79 -14.11 8.34
CA GLU A 168 -10.71 -14.36 7.23
C GLU A 168 -12.15 -14.67 7.69
N ASP A 169 -12.37 -15.01 8.96
CA ASP A 169 -13.72 -15.24 9.48
C ASP A 169 -14.45 -13.90 9.68
N GLU A 170 -13.73 -12.85 10.09
CA GLU A 170 -14.28 -11.49 10.16
C GLU A 170 -14.72 -10.97 8.78
N CYS A 171 -14.09 -11.42 7.69
CA CYS A 171 -14.48 -11.07 6.32
C CYS A 171 -15.90 -11.55 5.96
N MET A 172 -16.39 -12.63 6.58
CA MET A 172 -17.70 -13.21 6.29
C MET A 172 -18.87 -12.35 6.78
N SER A 173 -18.59 -11.33 7.59
CA SER A 173 -19.59 -10.34 8.02
C SER A 173 -19.92 -9.30 6.95
N ILE A 174 -19.07 -9.19 5.91
CA ILE A 174 -19.24 -8.25 4.80
C ILE A 174 -20.33 -8.78 3.87
N LYS A 175 -21.18 -7.89 3.34
CA LYS A 175 -22.32 -8.28 2.48
C LYS A 175 -21.97 -8.42 1.00
N ASP A 176 -20.96 -7.70 0.53
CA ASP A 176 -20.56 -7.66 -0.87
C ASP A 176 -19.53 -8.77 -1.17
N GLU A 177 -19.86 -9.70 -2.07
CA GLU A 177 -19.03 -10.87 -2.38
C GLU A 177 -17.64 -10.50 -2.95
N LYS A 178 -17.53 -9.42 -3.73
CA LYS A 178 -16.23 -8.95 -4.24
C LYS A 178 -15.36 -8.44 -3.10
N VAL A 179 -15.98 -7.74 -2.15
CA VAL A 179 -15.29 -7.23 -0.96
C VAL A 179 -14.90 -8.36 -0.01
N ILE A 180 -15.76 -9.37 0.17
CA ILE A 180 -15.42 -10.60 0.89
C ILE A 180 -14.18 -11.24 0.26
N SER A 181 -14.18 -11.41 -1.07
CA SER A 181 -13.06 -12.02 -1.80
C SER A 181 -11.75 -11.25 -1.57
N ARG A 182 -11.77 -9.92 -1.72
CA ARG A 182 -10.61 -9.06 -1.43
C ARG A 182 -10.15 -9.15 0.02
N CYS A 183 -11.08 -9.17 0.97
CA CYS A 183 -10.77 -9.29 2.40
C CYS A 183 -10.07 -10.62 2.71
N ILE A 184 -10.58 -11.72 2.15
CA ILE A 184 -9.98 -13.06 2.28
C ILE A 184 -8.58 -13.07 1.66
N SER A 185 -8.39 -12.49 0.46
CA SER A 185 -7.07 -12.40 -0.18
C SER A 185 -6.05 -11.65 0.68
N LEU A 186 -6.42 -10.50 1.23
CA LEU A 186 -5.54 -9.74 2.13
C LEU A 186 -5.23 -10.51 3.42
N SER A 187 -6.21 -11.26 3.96
CA SER A 187 -5.96 -12.15 5.10
C SER A 187 -4.98 -13.26 4.74
N ALA A 188 -5.14 -13.90 3.58
CA ALA A 188 -4.22 -14.90 3.07
C ALA A 188 -2.79 -14.34 2.96
N GLN A 189 -2.63 -13.13 2.42
CA GLN A 189 -1.32 -12.48 2.24
C GLN A 189 -0.65 -12.21 3.59
N ARG A 190 -1.40 -11.63 4.55
CA ARG A 190 -0.89 -11.36 5.90
C ARG A 190 -0.43 -12.63 6.62
N ASN A 191 -1.16 -13.73 6.43
CA ASN A 191 -0.86 -15.00 7.07
C ASN A 191 0.10 -15.89 6.25
N LYS A 192 0.42 -15.51 5.01
CA LYS A 192 1.19 -16.32 4.04
C LYS A 192 0.60 -17.73 3.86
N ASP A 193 -0.72 -17.82 3.91
CA ASP A 193 -1.47 -19.07 3.85
C ASP A 193 -2.44 -19.05 2.66
N GLU A 194 -2.05 -19.73 1.58
CA GLU A 194 -2.85 -19.85 0.38
C GLU A 194 -4.11 -20.71 0.55
N ASP A 195 -4.20 -21.53 1.61
CA ASP A 195 -5.40 -22.33 1.84
C ASP A 195 -6.59 -21.47 2.27
N ILE A 196 -6.33 -20.26 2.81
CA ILE A 196 -7.35 -19.24 3.07
C ILE A 196 -8.09 -18.86 1.77
N CYS A 197 -7.41 -18.83 0.62
CA CYS A 197 -8.04 -18.51 -0.67
C CYS A 197 -9.16 -19.48 -1.05
N LYS A 198 -9.20 -20.71 -0.49
CA LYS A 198 -10.28 -21.68 -0.73
C LYS A 198 -11.65 -21.19 -0.27
N LYS A 199 -11.70 -20.20 0.63
CA LYS A 199 -12.93 -19.55 1.09
C LYS A 199 -13.54 -18.61 0.04
N ILE A 200 -12.80 -18.25 -1.02
CA ILE A 200 -13.30 -17.43 -2.14
C ILE A 200 -14.12 -18.31 -3.10
N LYS A 201 -15.39 -17.92 -3.31
CA LYS A 201 -16.33 -18.67 -4.16
C LYS A 201 -15.98 -18.56 -5.64
N ASP A 202 -15.77 -17.34 -6.12
CA ASP A 202 -15.42 -17.08 -7.51
C ASP A 202 -14.03 -17.68 -7.83
N SER A 203 -13.95 -18.53 -8.85
CA SER A 203 -12.72 -19.23 -9.19
C SER A 203 -11.64 -18.30 -9.75
N SER A 204 -12.03 -17.22 -10.45
CA SER A 204 -11.08 -16.25 -10.99
C SER A 204 -10.44 -15.44 -9.86
N GLU A 205 -11.26 -14.93 -8.94
CA GLU A 205 -10.79 -14.22 -7.73
C GLU A 205 -9.94 -15.14 -6.83
N ARG A 206 -10.35 -16.40 -6.67
CA ARG A 206 -9.55 -17.40 -5.93
C ARG A 206 -8.19 -17.65 -6.57
N ASN A 207 -8.14 -17.78 -7.89
CA ASN A 207 -6.89 -17.94 -8.62
C ASN A 207 -5.99 -16.71 -8.49
N SER A 208 -6.57 -15.50 -8.54
CA SER A 208 -5.87 -14.23 -8.28
C SER A 208 -5.26 -14.21 -6.87
N CYS A 209 -6.05 -14.59 -5.85
CA CYS A 209 -5.56 -14.74 -4.47
C CYS A 209 -4.35 -15.67 -4.39
N ILE A 210 -4.44 -16.88 -4.95
CA ILE A 210 -3.33 -17.86 -4.91
C ILE A 210 -2.08 -17.31 -5.61
N TRP A 211 -2.26 -16.61 -6.74
CA TRP A 211 -1.15 -16.00 -7.47
C TRP A 211 -0.46 -14.91 -6.64
N GLU A 212 -1.20 -13.99 -6.02
CA GLU A 212 -0.63 -12.96 -5.14
C GLU A 212 0.17 -13.59 -3.99
N ILE A 213 -0.31 -14.69 -3.41
CA ILE A 213 0.42 -15.43 -2.37
C ILE A 213 1.71 -16.04 -2.89
N ALA A 214 1.71 -16.61 -4.10
CA ALA A 214 2.90 -17.17 -4.73
C ALA A 214 4.00 -16.11 -4.91
N ILE A 215 3.63 -14.91 -5.40
CA ILE A 215 4.55 -13.77 -5.52
C ILE A 215 5.07 -13.35 -4.14
N PHE A 216 4.16 -13.16 -3.17
CA PHE A 216 4.53 -12.68 -1.85
C PHE A 216 5.43 -13.66 -1.08
N LYS A 217 5.19 -14.97 -1.22
CA LYS A 217 6.03 -16.03 -0.65
C LYS A 217 7.31 -16.27 -1.46
N LYS A 218 7.40 -15.74 -2.68
CA LYS A 218 8.45 -16.06 -3.65
C LYS A 218 8.54 -17.58 -3.90
N ASP A 219 7.39 -18.25 -3.96
CA ASP A 219 7.28 -19.71 -4.05
C ASP A 219 6.37 -20.09 -5.22
N TRP A 220 6.98 -20.51 -6.32
CA TRP A 220 6.26 -20.87 -7.54
C TRP A 220 5.41 -22.13 -7.36
N THR A 221 5.71 -22.98 -6.37
CA THR A 221 4.96 -24.23 -6.17
C THR A 221 3.52 -23.97 -5.73
N VAL A 222 3.27 -22.80 -5.13
CA VAL A 222 1.94 -22.30 -4.80
C VAL A 222 1.09 -22.12 -6.07
N CYS A 223 1.70 -21.75 -7.21
CA CYS A 223 1.00 -21.61 -8.49
C CYS A 223 0.35 -22.92 -8.96
N ASN A 224 0.83 -24.10 -8.51
CA ASN A 224 0.21 -25.38 -8.85
C ASN A 224 -1.20 -25.56 -8.26
N LYS A 225 -1.61 -24.71 -7.32
CA LYS A 225 -2.97 -24.70 -6.75
C LYS A 225 -3.97 -23.88 -7.59
N ILE A 226 -3.50 -23.12 -8.58
CA ILE A 226 -4.36 -22.40 -9.52
C ILE A 226 -5.05 -23.44 -10.41
N VAL A 227 -6.38 -23.43 -10.40
CA VAL A 227 -7.16 -24.31 -11.28
C VAL A 227 -7.06 -23.76 -12.69
N GLU A 228 -6.67 -24.62 -13.64
CA GLU A 228 -6.45 -24.28 -15.05
C GLU A 228 -7.60 -23.41 -15.59
N SER A 229 -7.23 -22.22 -16.07
CA SER A 229 -8.13 -21.33 -16.80
C SER A 229 -7.77 -21.36 -18.27
N GLU A 230 -8.69 -20.94 -19.14
CA GLU A 230 -8.45 -20.84 -20.58
C GLU A 230 -7.24 -19.95 -20.95
N TYR A 231 -6.74 -19.13 -20.01
CA TYR A 231 -5.71 -18.12 -20.23
C TYR A 231 -4.33 -18.46 -19.63
N GLY A 232 -4.11 -19.69 -19.14
CA GLY A 232 -2.79 -20.09 -18.63
C GLY A 232 -2.35 -19.30 -17.39
N HIS A 233 -3.28 -18.97 -16.48
CA HIS A 233 -2.97 -18.21 -15.26
C HIS A 233 -1.86 -18.85 -14.41
N ARG A 234 -1.76 -20.18 -14.41
CA ARG A 234 -0.68 -20.91 -13.75
C ARG A 234 0.69 -20.55 -14.34
N ASP A 235 0.81 -20.61 -15.66
CA ASP A 235 2.07 -20.34 -16.36
C ASP A 235 2.51 -18.88 -16.14
N TYR A 236 1.56 -17.94 -16.16
CA TYR A 236 1.82 -16.53 -15.85
C TYR A 236 2.25 -16.33 -14.40
N CYS A 237 1.62 -17.02 -13.44
CA CYS A 237 2.01 -17.02 -12.04
C CYS A 237 3.47 -17.49 -11.86
N VAL A 238 3.83 -18.62 -12.46
CA VAL A 238 5.20 -19.16 -12.40
C VAL A 238 6.21 -18.19 -13.01
N LYS A 239 5.90 -17.65 -14.21
CA LYS A 239 6.72 -16.64 -14.88
C LYS A 239 6.95 -15.42 -13.98
N GLN A 240 5.91 -14.90 -13.34
CA GLN A 240 6.00 -13.73 -12.49
C GLN A 240 6.85 -13.99 -11.24
N VAL A 241 6.70 -15.17 -10.60
CA VAL A 241 7.56 -15.54 -9.46
C VAL A 241 9.03 -15.65 -9.90
N ALA A 242 9.31 -16.31 -11.02
CA ALA A 242 10.65 -16.42 -11.59
C ALA A 242 11.27 -15.04 -11.84
N TYR A 243 10.49 -14.13 -12.43
CA TYR A 243 10.89 -12.76 -12.68
C TYR A 243 11.14 -11.97 -11.39
N ASP A 244 10.28 -12.10 -10.37
CA ASP A 244 10.42 -11.36 -9.13
C ASP A 244 11.66 -11.73 -8.31
N ILE A 245 12.14 -12.97 -8.44
CA ILE A 245 13.37 -13.44 -7.81
C ILE A 245 14.56 -13.54 -8.76
N LEU A 246 14.36 -13.24 -10.05
CA LEU A 246 15.36 -13.29 -11.12
C LEU A 246 16.05 -14.68 -11.28
N ASP A 247 15.30 -15.76 -11.04
CA ASP A 247 15.73 -17.16 -11.16
C ASP A 247 15.09 -17.80 -12.39
N ASP A 248 15.87 -17.94 -13.46
CA ASP A 248 15.47 -18.52 -14.73
C ASP A 248 15.27 -20.04 -14.65
N SER A 249 15.84 -20.72 -13.65
CA SER A 249 15.61 -22.16 -13.46
C SER A 249 14.14 -22.49 -13.14
N ILE A 250 13.39 -21.51 -12.62
CA ILE A 250 11.94 -21.64 -12.40
C ILE A 250 11.17 -21.65 -13.73
N CYS A 251 11.67 -21.00 -14.78
CA CYS A 251 10.98 -20.87 -16.07
C CYS A 251 10.70 -22.22 -16.74
N ASP A 252 11.42 -23.28 -16.39
CA ASP A 252 11.12 -24.65 -16.82
C ASP A 252 9.72 -25.11 -16.41
N ASN A 253 9.13 -24.50 -15.38
CA ASN A 253 7.80 -24.82 -14.86
C ASN A 253 6.68 -23.92 -15.43
N ALA A 254 7.03 -22.91 -16.24
CA ALA A 254 6.10 -21.93 -16.80
C ALA A 254 5.38 -22.40 -18.07
N GLY A 255 5.41 -23.70 -18.37
CA GLY A 255 4.63 -24.32 -19.45
C GLY A 255 4.84 -23.63 -20.81
N ALA A 256 3.77 -23.13 -21.39
CA ALA A 256 3.79 -22.46 -22.69
C ALA A 256 4.59 -21.14 -22.68
N LEU A 257 4.76 -20.52 -21.52
CA LEU A 257 5.46 -19.24 -21.34
C LEU A 257 6.94 -19.41 -20.99
N LYS A 258 7.51 -20.63 -21.03
CA LYS A 258 8.92 -20.89 -20.68
C LYS A 258 9.90 -19.95 -21.39
N ASN A 259 9.83 -19.86 -22.72
CA ASN A 259 10.78 -19.05 -23.50
C ASN A 259 10.62 -17.56 -23.20
N GLU A 260 9.38 -17.08 -23.08
CA GLU A 260 9.08 -15.69 -22.73
C GLU A 260 9.58 -15.35 -21.31
N CYS A 261 9.45 -16.28 -20.37
CA CYS A 261 9.96 -16.17 -19.00
C CYS A 261 11.48 -15.96 -18.99
N VAL A 262 12.23 -16.83 -19.68
CA VAL A 262 13.71 -16.72 -19.77
C VAL A 262 14.11 -15.39 -20.40
N SER A 263 13.55 -15.04 -21.55
CA SER A 263 13.90 -13.78 -22.24
C SER A 263 13.57 -12.53 -21.42
N SER A 264 12.46 -12.53 -20.66
CA SER A 264 12.09 -11.41 -19.79
C SER A 264 13.12 -11.19 -18.67
N ILE A 265 13.60 -12.27 -18.06
CA ILE A 265 14.62 -12.22 -16.99
C ILE A 265 15.97 -11.76 -17.56
N GLU A 266 16.40 -12.31 -18.70
CA GLU A 266 17.64 -11.90 -19.36
C GLU A 266 17.63 -10.42 -19.73
N GLN A 267 16.54 -9.94 -20.35
CA GLN A 267 16.38 -8.52 -20.68
C GLN A 267 16.43 -7.63 -19.45
N TYR A 268 15.79 -8.02 -18.35
CA TYR A 268 15.83 -7.26 -17.11
C TYR A 268 17.25 -7.20 -16.52
N LYS A 269 17.95 -8.33 -16.48
CA LYS A 269 19.35 -8.41 -16.04
C LYS A 269 20.25 -7.51 -16.88
N GLU A 270 20.05 -7.50 -18.20
CA GLU A 270 20.81 -6.65 -19.13
C GLU A 270 20.60 -5.17 -18.88
N VAL A 271 19.33 -4.72 -18.81
CA VAL A 271 19.00 -3.29 -18.73
C VAL A 271 19.24 -2.73 -17.33
N MET A 272 18.75 -3.43 -16.31
CA MET A 272 18.71 -2.92 -14.94
C MET A 272 19.96 -3.27 -14.14
N CYS A 273 20.53 -4.47 -14.33
CA CYS A 273 21.66 -4.89 -13.51
C CYS A 273 23.03 -4.55 -14.12
N LYS A 274 23.17 -4.38 -15.45
CA LYS A 274 24.45 -3.91 -16.03
C LYS A 274 24.68 -2.41 -15.91
N SER A 275 23.62 -1.61 -15.82
CA SER A 275 23.72 -0.17 -15.56
C SER A 275 24.08 0.15 -14.10
N CYS A 276 24.07 -0.88 -13.24
CA CYS A 276 24.45 -0.80 -11.84
C CYS A 276 25.97 -0.93 -11.68
N ASP A 277 26.68 0.20 -11.62
CA ASP A 277 28.09 0.26 -11.22
C ASP A 277 28.20 0.82 -9.79
N PRO A 278 28.49 -0.01 -8.77
CA PRO A 278 28.64 0.44 -7.39
C PRO A 278 29.69 1.54 -7.21
N SER A 279 30.67 1.65 -8.11
CA SER A 279 31.71 2.69 -8.06
C SER A 279 31.19 4.08 -8.42
N THR A 280 30.05 4.16 -9.12
CA THR A 280 29.41 5.42 -9.53
C THR A 280 28.50 6.00 -8.44
N GLY A 281 28.30 5.28 -7.32
CA GLY A 281 27.37 5.69 -6.26
C GLY A 281 25.89 5.53 -6.65
N VAL A 282 25.58 4.93 -7.80
CA VAL A 282 24.21 4.61 -8.21
C VAL A 282 23.65 3.49 -7.32
N ILE A 283 22.51 3.76 -6.69
CA ILE A 283 21.81 2.77 -5.86
C ILE A 283 21.28 1.67 -6.77
N CYS A 284 21.84 0.47 -6.63
CA CYS A 284 21.42 -0.70 -7.38
C CYS A 284 20.12 -1.24 -6.80
N PRO A 285 19.16 -1.71 -7.62
CA PRO A 285 18.04 -2.48 -7.10
C PRO A 285 18.57 -3.64 -6.26
N GLU A 286 18.01 -3.82 -5.06
CA GLU A 286 18.46 -4.86 -4.12
C GLU A 286 18.56 -6.24 -4.76
N ARG A 287 17.68 -6.51 -5.74
CA ARG A 287 17.61 -7.74 -6.53
C ARG A 287 18.83 -8.00 -7.43
N CYS A 288 19.57 -6.96 -7.84
CA CYS A 288 20.76 -7.11 -8.68
C CYS A 288 22.00 -7.51 -7.88
N ASN A 289 22.05 -7.20 -6.59
CA ASN A 289 23.22 -7.48 -5.73
C ASN A 289 23.47 -8.99 -5.55
N GLU A 290 22.42 -9.81 -5.57
CA GLU A 290 22.55 -11.27 -5.47
C GLU A 290 23.07 -11.91 -6.76
N ILE A 291 22.86 -11.26 -7.91
CA ILE A 291 23.29 -11.76 -9.22
C ILE A 291 24.77 -11.47 -9.46
N THR A 292 25.25 -10.29 -9.05
CA THR A 292 26.65 -9.89 -9.24
C THR A 292 27.62 -10.54 -8.24
N ALA A 293 27.09 -11.14 -7.16
CA ALA A 293 27.88 -11.81 -6.13
C ALA A 293 28.26 -13.27 -6.46
N LYS A 294 27.68 -13.87 -7.51
CA LYS A 294 27.98 -15.24 -7.98
C LYS A 294 28.95 -15.21 -9.15
#